data_AF-A0A4P7GXC6-F1
#
_entry.id   AF-A0A4P7GXC6-F1
#
_cell.length_a   1.000
_cell.length_b   1.000
_cell.length_c   1.000
_cell.angle_alpha   90.00
_cell.angle_beta   90.00
_cell.angle_gamma   90.00
#
_symmetry.space_group_name_H-M   'P 1'
#
loop_
_entity.id
_entity.type
_entity.pdbx_description
1 polymer ?
#
loop_
_entity_poly.entity_id
_entity_poly.type
_entity_poly.pdbx_seq_one_letter_code
_entity_poly.pdbx_strand_id
1 'polypeptide(L)'
;MIAESAVNYFRSEGRLQEWMEHLIFLFAVQYTPSAMTRGRYGRLLIRFLNHDFLKEQLGSVIAVQTLYGSVEAILSSEFHYWLQRGSFEVEVGDLGQAETFLLQAQALEPDDFLLETEWCYLLLKRALCAPESASSAPDAADALRRLEALMLTKSERSPHTYHVYLNLGLKWLLAASLGVGEARLLRDNLRRYAEIARLQFRNSSMINDAASQVERRLMTFSLDRQISE
;
A
#
# COMPACT_ATOMS: atom_id res chain seq x y z
N MET A 1 16.01 13.97 21.76
CA MET A 1 14.94 13.88 22.81
C MET A 1 15.12 12.58 23.62
N ILE A 2 14.65 12.45 24.88
CA ILE A 2 14.84 11.19 25.65
C ILE A 2 14.26 9.96 24.92
N ALA A 3 13.10 10.12 24.26
CA ALA A 3 12.48 9.04 23.48
C ALA A 3 13.33 8.59 22.29
N GLU A 4 13.93 9.53 21.57
CA GLU A 4 14.81 9.27 20.43
C GLU A 4 16.12 8.60 20.86
N SER A 5 16.66 9.02 22.02
CA SER A 5 17.81 8.36 22.64
C SER A 5 17.51 6.93 23.08
N ALA A 6 16.30 6.66 23.58
CA ALA A 6 15.87 5.32 23.97
C ALA A 6 15.66 4.41 22.76
N VAL A 7 15.04 4.90 21.68
CA VAL A 7 14.90 4.16 20.42
C VAL A 7 16.28 3.82 19.84
N ASN A 8 17.20 4.79 19.80
CA ASN A 8 18.55 4.58 19.30
C ASN A 8 19.33 3.57 20.16
N TYR A 9 19.17 3.61 21.49
CA TYR A 9 19.75 2.65 22.42
C TYR A 9 19.22 1.22 22.19
N PHE A 10 17.90 1.03 22.10
CA PHE A 10 17.36 -0.31 21.87
C PHE A 10 17.65 -0.84 20.46
N ARG A 11 17.80 0.07 19.48
CA ARG A 11 18.28 -0.28 18.15
C ARG A 11 19.74 -0.75 18.18
N SER A 12 20.64 -0.04 18.90
CA SER A 12 22.05 -0.44 19.00
C SER A 12 22.24 -1.75 19.76
N GLU A 13 21.35 -2.06 20.70
CA GLU A 13 21.36 -3.32 21.48
C GLU A 13 20.66 -4.48 20.75
N GLY A 14 20.07 -4.27 19.56
CA GLY A 14 19.34 -5.32 18.83
C GLY A 14 18.03 -5.77 19.49
N ARG A 15 17.49 -4.99 20.45
CA ARG A 15 16.29 -5.33 21.24
C ARG A 15 15.03 -4.61 20.79
N LEU A 16 15.11 -3.83 19.71
CA LEU A 16 13.99 -2.99 19.28
C LEU A 16 12.74 -3.82 18.93
N GLN A 17 12.91 -4.99 18.32
CA GLN A 17 11.80 -5.90 18.02
C GLN A 17 11.05 -6.33 19.29
N GLU A 18 11.76 -6.84 20.29
CA GLU A 18 11.21 -7.27 21.59
C GLU A 18 10.39 -6.14 22.26
N TRP A 19 10.90 -4.91 22.21
CA TRP A 19 10.18 -3.76 22.78
C TRP A 19 8.92 -3.38 21.99
N MET A 20 8.96 -3.49 20.67
CA MET A 20 7.77 -3.24 19.85
C MET A 20 6.69 -4.29 20.10
N GLU A 21 7.08 -5.57 20.23
CA GLU A 21 6.18 -6.66 20.63
C GLU A 21 5.51 -6.36 21.98
N HIS A 22 6.28 -5.97 23.00
CA HIS A 22 5.74 -5.62 24.32
C HIS A 22 4.79 -4.41 24.28
N LEU A 23 5.08 -3.38 23.48
CA LEU A 23 4.22 -2.22 23.34
C LEU A 23 2.91 -2.57 22.63
N ILE A 24 2.99 -3.36 21.55
CA ILE A 24 1.81 -3.84 20.83
C ILE A 24 0.94 -4.69 21.77
N PHE A 25 1.54 -5.63 22.51
CA PHE A 25 0.85 -6.42 23.51
C PHE A 25 0.15 -5.55 24.55
N LEU A 26 0.86 -4.56 25.12
CA LEU A 26 0.30 -3.65 26.12
C LEU A 26 -0.92 -2.90 25.56
N PHE A 27 -0.84 -2.38 24.33
CA PHE A 27 -1.95 -1.66 23.72
C PHE A 27 -3.11 -2.61 23.37
N ALA A 28 -2.81 -3.83 22.92
CA ALA A 28 -3.80 -4.87 22.63
C ALA A 28 -4.59 -5.30 23.88
N VAL A 29 -3.97 -5.29 25.07
CA VAL A 29 -4.67 -5.59 26.33
C VAL A 29 -5.54 -4.42 26.80
N GLN A 30 -5.17 -3.18 26.47
CA GLN A 30 -5.79 -1.97 27.02
C GLN A 30 -6.83 -1.31 26.10
N TYR A 31 -6.86 -1.65 24.82
CA TYR A 31 -7.82 -1.06 23.91
C TYR A 31 -9.21 -1.69 24.05
N THR A 32 -10.23 -0.91 23.71
CA THR A 32 -11.60 -1.41 23.63
C THR A 32 -11.87 -1.85 22.18
N PRO A 33 -12.24 -3.12 21.92
CA PRO A 33 -12.45 -3.63 20.56
C PRO A 33 -13.36 -2.77 19.68
N SER A 34 -14.50 -2.33 20.22
CA SER A 34 -15.47 -1.47 19.51
C SER A 34 -15.01 -0.03 19.27
N ALA A 35 -13.84 0.37 19.75
CA ALA A 35 -13.33 1.73 19.70
C ALA A 35 -11.88 1.82 19.20
N MET A 36 -11.39 0.85 18.42
CA MET A 36 -9.99 0.85 17.95
C MET A 36 -9.60 2.17 17.26
N THR A 37 -10.44 2.70 16.37
CA THR A 37 -10.16 3.96 15.66
C THR A 37 -10.40 5.23 16.48
N ARG A 38 -11.18 5.16 17.57
CA ARG A 38 -11.62 6.32 18.36
C ARG A 38 -10.86 6.47 19.68
N GLY A 39 -10.48 5.35 20.29
CA GLY A 39 -9.77 5.28 21.57
C GLY A 39 -8.29 5.62 21.44
N ARG A 40 -7.70 6.11 22.53
CA ARG A 40 -6.26 6.41 22.56
C ARG A 40 -5.41 5.17 22.28
N TYR A 41 -5.68 4.07 22.99
CA TYR A 41 -4.89 2.83 22.86
C TYR A 41 -5.09 2.16 21.50
N GLY A 42 -6.30 2.16 20.95
CA GLY A 42 -6.54 1.64 19.60
C GLY A 42 -5.83 2.45 18.51
N ARG A 43 -5.82 3.79 18.60
CA ARG A 43 -5.03 4.62 17.67
C ARG A 43 -3.52 4.40 17.79
N LEU A 44 -3.03 4.15 19.01
CA LEU A 44 -1.64 3.75 19.21
C LEU A 44 -1.39 2.38 18.59
N LEU A 45 -2.26 1.40 18.82
CA LEU A 45 -2.15 0.08 18.23
C LEU A 45 -2.11 0.14 16.70
N ILE A 46 -3.02 0.87 16.04
CA ILE A 46 -2.99 1.09 14.58
C ILE A 46 -1.65 1.70 14.14
N ARG A 47 -1.13 2.69 14.88
CA ARG A 47 0.15 3.32 14.56
C ARG A 47 1.32 2.34 14.68
N PHE A 48 1.34 1.50 15.70
CA PHE A 48 2.40 0.53 15.92
C PHE A 48 2.27 -0.71 15.02
N LEU A 49 1.08 -1.00 14.50
CA LEU A 49 0.85 -2.01 13.48
C LEU A 49 1.13 -1.50 12.06
N ASN A 50 1.29 -0.19 11.86
CA ASN A 50 1.53 0.34 10.52
C ASN A 50 2.83 -0.22 9.92
N HIS A 51 2.75 -0.81 8.74
CA HIS A 51 3.88 -1.52 8.16
C HIS A 51 5.04 -0.60 7.74
N ASP A 52 4.76 0.61 7.25
CA ASP A 52 5.81 1.60 6.95
C ASP A 52 6.61 1.95 8.21
N PHE A 53 5.91 2.19 9.33
CA PHE A 53 6.53 2.43 10.62
C PHE A 53 7.38 1.24 11.07
N LEU A 54 6.82 0.02 11.04
CA LEU A 54 7.56 -1.19 11.43
C LEU A 54 8.82 -1.40 10.59
N LYS A 55 8.70 -1.22 9.26
CA LYS A 55 9.81 -1.35 8.33
C LYS A 55 10.90 -0.30 8.56
N GLU A 56 10.52 0.96 8.78
CA GLU A 56 11.46 2.03 9.11
C GLU A 56 12.19 1.75 10.44
N GLN A 57 11.46 1.24 11.45
CA GLN A 57 12.05 1.02 12.76
C GLN A 57 12.95 -0.22 12.80
N LEU A 58 12.51 -1.33 12.22
CA LEU A 58 13.19 -2.63 12.31
C LEU A 58 14.19 -2.87 11.18
N GLY A 59 14.02 -2.26 10.01
CA GLY A 59 14.95 -2.35 8.89
C GLY A 59 15.14 -3.75 8.28
N SER A 60 14.33 -4.74 8.68
CA SER A 60 14.45 -6.13 8.25
C SER A 60 13.08 -6.73 7.98
N VAL A 61 12.91 -7.33 6.79
CA VAL A 61 11.67 -8.01 6.40
C VAL A 61 11.34 -9.13 7.38
N ILE A 62 12.33 -9.95 7.72
CA ILE A 62 12.17 -11.08 8.65
C ILE A 62 11.75 -10.59 10.04
N ALA A 63 12.31 -9.47 10.51
CA ALA A 63 11.95 -8.92 11.82
C ALA A 63 10.49 -8.45 11.87
N VAL A 64 10.00 -7.80 10.80
CA VAL A 64 8.60 -7.35 10.69
C VAL A 64 7.65 -8.56 10.63
N GLN A 65 7.99 -9.59 9.84
CA GLN A 65 7.20 -10.82 9.76
C GLN A 65 7.16 -11.57 11.09
N THR A 66 8.29 -11.66 11.79
CA THR A 66 8.40 -12.29 13.11
C THR A 66 7.53 -11.54 14.12
N LEU A 67 7.59 -10.21 14.13
CA LEU A 67 6.77 -9.38 15.00
C LEU A 67 5.28 -9.61 14.74
N TYR A 68 4.82 -9.57 13.48
CA TYR A 68 3.42 -9.85 13.16
C TYR A 68 2.99 -11.26 13.62
N GLY A 69 3.82 -12.27 13.37
CA GLY A 69 3.55 -13.64 13.82
C GLY A 69 3.46 -13.76 15.35
N SER A 70 4.28 -13.03 16.10
CA SER A 70 4.30 -13.06 17.57
C SER A 70 3.02 -12.51 18.21
N VAL A 71 2.37 -11.55 17.56
CA VAL A 71 1.16 -10.87 18.08
C VAL A 71 -0.14 -11.42 17.51
N GLU A 72 -0.07 -12.37 16.57
CA GLU A 72 -1.22 -12.91 15.85
C GLU A 72 -2.29 -13.47 16.78
N ALA A 73 -1.90 -14.27 17.77
CA ALA A 73 -2.84 -14.93 18.69
C ALA A 73 -3.74 -13.95 19.46
N ILE A 74 -3.34 -12.67 19.55
CA ILE A 74 -4.05 -11.63 20.29
C ILE A 74 -4.79 -10.69 19.35
N LEU A 75 -4.32 -10.55 18.11
CA LEU A 75 -4.82 -9.57 17.14
C LEU A 75 -5.54 -10.20 15.94
N SER A 76 -5.72 -11.52 15.91
CA SER A 76 -6.36 -12.23 14.80
C SER A 76 -7.82 -11.84 14.57
N SER A 77 -8.48 -11.18 15.53
CA SER A 77 -9.83 -10.61 15.36
C SER A 77 -9.83 -9.20 14.78
N GLU A 78 -8.67 -8.58 14.61
CA GLU A 78 -8.57 -7.15 14.30
C GLU A 78 -8.33 -6.89 12.81
N PHE A 79 -9.24 -6.13 12.19
CA PHE A 79 -9.16 -5.76 10.78
C PHE A 79 -7.82 -5.09 10.43
N HIS A 80 -7.43 -4.06 11.19
CA HIS A 80 -6.21 -3.30 10.91
C HIS A 80 -4.93 -4.14 11.03
N TYR A 81 -4.93 -5.18 11.86
CA TYR A 81 -3.80 -6.10 11.96
C TYR A 81 -3.62 -6.87 10.65
N TRP A 82 -4.68 -7.51 10.15
CA TRP A 82 -4.63 -8.24 8.88
C TRP A 82 -4.38 -7.33 7.68
N LEU A 83 -4.99 -6.14 7.66
CA LEU A 83 -4.77 -5.15 6.61
C LEU A 83 -3.30 -4.75 6.52
N GLN A 84 -2.68 -4.36 7.65
CA GLN A 84 -1.29 -3.91 7.65
C GLN A 84 -0.31 -5.04 7.37
N ARG A 85 -0.57 -6.25 7.86
CA ARG A 85 0.23 -7.43 7.53
C ARG A 85 0.14 -7.80 6.06
N GLY A 86 -1.07 -7.80 5.49
CA GLY A 86 -1.26 -8.02 4.04
C GLY A 86 -0.58 -6.96 3.20
N SER A 87 -0.75 -5.68 3.54
CA SER A 87 -0.10 -4.54 2.85
C SER A 87 1.42 -4.69 2.85
N PHE A 88 2.00 -5.10 3.99
CA PHE A 88 3.43 -5.35 4.10
C PHE A 88 3.91 -6.43 3.10
N GLU A 89 3.20 -7.56 3.03
CA GLU A 89 3.55 -8.65 2.11
C GLU A 89 3.38 -8.24 0.64
N VAL A 90 2.37 -7.42 0.31
CA VAL A 90 2.24 -6.81 -1.02
C VAL A 90 3.49 -5.98 -1.33
N GLU A 91 3.93 -5.15 -0.38
CA GLU A 91 5.06 -4.26 -0.57
C GLU A 91 6.37 -5.02 -0.81
N VAL A 92 6.68 -6.03 0.01
CA VAL A 92 7.92 -6.84 -0.10
C VAL A 92 7.87 -7.88 -1.21
N GLY A 93 6.68 -8.16 -1.77
CA GLY A 93 6.50 -8.97 -2.97
C GLY A 93 6.12 -10.43 -2.71
N ASP A 94 5.78 -10.82 -1.48
CA ASP A 94 5.20 -12.13 -1.20
C ASP A 94 3.69 -12.09 -1.47
N LEU A 95 3.32 -12.17 -2.75
CA LEU A 95 1.93 -12.00 -3.19
C LEU A 95 1.00 -13.12 -2.70
N GLY A 96 1.53 -14.29 -2.35
CA GLY A 96 0.74 -15.42 -1.82
C GLY A 96 0.35 -15.20 -0.37
N GLN A 97 1.30 -14.79 0.47
CA GLN A 97 0.99 -14.41 1.85
C GLN A 97 0.12 -13.15 1.90
N ALA A 98 0.40 -12.16 1.04
CA ALA A 98 -0.41 -10.96 0.91
C ALA A 98 -1.89 -11.27 0.68
N GLU A 99 -2.20 -12.12 -0.31
CA GLU A 99 -3.58 -12.55 -0.60
C GLU A 99 -4.23 -13.21 0.61
N THR A 100 -3.51 -14.13 1.25
CA THR A 100 -3.99 -14.86 2.43
C THR A 100 -4.40 -13.90 3.55
N PHE A 101 -3.56 -12.92 3.87
CA PHE A 101 -3.83 -11.96 4.95
C PHE A 101 -4.89 -10.93 4.57
N LEU A 102 -4.91 -10.46 3.32
CA LEU A 102 -5.97 -9.54 2.86
C LEU A 102 -7.34 -10.23 2.83
N LEU A 103 -7.41 -11.54 2.55
CA LEU A 103 -8.67 -12.31 2.69
C LEU A 103 -9.14 -12.38 4.14
N GLN A 104 -8.24 -12.46 5.13
CA GLN A 104 -8.61 -12.39 6.55
C GLN A 104 -9.17 -11.00 6.90
N ALA A 105 -8.55 -9.92 6.41
CA ALA A 105 -9.09 -8.57 6.56
C ALA A 105 -10.48 -8.43 5.90
N GLN A 106 -10.66 -8.98 4.71
CA GLN A 106 -11.93 -8.97 3.98
C GLN A 106 -13.06 -9.69 4.73
N ALA A 107 -12.74 -10.79 5.43
CA ALA A 107 -13.72 -11.49 6.24
C ALA A 107 -14.24 -10.66 7.42
N LEU A 108 -13.47 -9.68 7.89
CA LEU A 108 -13.81 -8.80 9.00
C LEU A 108 -14.52 -7.52 8.54
N GLU A 109 -13.98 -6.83 7.54
CA GLU A 109 -14.55 -5.59 6.99
C GLU A 109 -14.49 -5.58 5.45
N PRO A 110 -15.47 -6.20 4.76
CA PRO A 110 -15.41 -6.43 3.31
C PRO A 110 -15.54 -5.15 2.46
N ASP A 111 -16.15 -4.09 3.01
CA ASP A 111 -16.46 -2.85 2.29
C ASP A 111 -15.47 -1.70 2.59
N ASP A 112 -14.36 -1.98 3.29
CA ASP A 112 -13.38 -0.95 3.64
C ASP A 112 -12.54 -0.54 2.42
N PHE A 113 -12.40 0.78 2.21
CA PHE A 113 -11.73 1.32 1.04
C PHE A 113 -10.20 1.18 1.08
N LEU A 114 -9.61 1.05 2.27
CA LEU A 114 -8.17 0.79 2.41
C LEU A 114 -7.89 -0.64 1.97
N LEU A 115 -8.69 -1.60 2.44
CA LEU A 115 -8.63 -2.99 1.97
C LEU A 115 -8.78 -3.07 0.45
N GLU A 116 -9.77 -2.39 -0.11
CA GLU A 116 -10.00 -2.36 -1.55
C GLU A 116 -8.79 -1.80 -2.33
N THR A 117 -8.13 -0.77 -1.79
CA THR A 117 -6.90 -0.21 -2.36
C THR A 117 -5.77 -1.24 -2.36
N GLU A 118 -5.54 -1.91 -1.24
CA GLU A 118 -4.49 -2.92 -1.09
C GLU A 118 -4.75 -4.16 -1.95
N TRP A 119 -6.02 -4.55 -2.09
CA TRP A 119 -6.41 -5.63 -2.99
C TRP A 119 -6.08 -5.28 -4.46
N CYS A 120 -6.39 -4.06 -4.89
CA CYS A 120 -6.02 -3.59 -6.22
C CYS A 120 -4.49 -3.50 -6.38
N TYR A 121 -3.76 -3.14 -5.33
CA TYR A 121 -2.29 -3.15 -5.33
C TYR A 121 -1.75 -4.57 -5.57
N LEU A 122 -2.28 -5.56 -4.83
CA LEU A 122 -1.94 -6.98 -5.01
C LEU A 122 -2.20 -7.46 -6.44
N LEU A 123 -3.40 -7.20 -6.99
CA LEU A 123 -3.77 -7.61 -8.35
C LEU A 123 -2.84 -7.01 -9.40
N LEU A 124 -2.53 -5.72 -9.30
CA LEU A 124 -1.62 -5.05 -10.24
C LEU A 124 -0.19 -5.58 -10.12
N LYS A 125 0.32 -5.84 -8.91
CA LYS A 125 1.64 -6.48 -8.76
C LYS A 125 1.67 -7.88 -9.38
N ARG A 126 0.62 -8.66 -9.18
CA ARG A 126 0.47 -10.00 -9.77
C ARG A 126 0.43 -9.95 -11.29
N ALA A 127 -0.34 -9.03 -11.86
CA ALA A 127 -0.38 -8.82 -13.30
C ALA A 127 0.99 -8.44 -13.87
N LEU A 128 1.74 -7.59 -13.16
CA LEU A 128 3.10 -7.18 -13.53
C LEU A 128 4.15 -8.31 -13.47
N CYS A 129 3.87 -9.44 -12.81
CA CYS A 129 4.75 -10.61 -12.87
C CYS A 129 4.73 -11.31 -14.25
N ALA A 130 3.62 -11.20 -14.98
CA ALA A 130 3.44 -11.81 -16.29
C ALA A 130 2.61 -10.89 -17.22
N PRO A 131 3.11 -9.70 -17.58
CA PRO A 131 2.31 -8.66 -18.24
C PRO A 131 1.80 -9.05 -19.63
N GLU A 132 2.43 -10.03 -20.27
CA GLU A 132 2.02 -10.59 -21.57
C GLU A 132 1.00 -11.74 -21.45
N SER A 133 0.68 -12.16 -20.23
CA SER A 133 -0.32 -13.22 -20.02
C SER A 133 -1.72 -12.69 -20.31
N ALA A 134 -2.50 -13.47 -21.07
CA ALA A 134 -3.89 -13.16 -21.37
C ALA A 134 -4.77 -13.00 -20.12
N SER A 135 -4.40 -13.64 -19.00
CA SER A 135 -5.10 -13.51 -17.72
C SER A 135 -4.76 -12.22 -16.97
N SER A 136 -3.59 -11.63 -17.21
CA SER A 136 -3.12 -10.47 -16.46
C SER A 136 -3.77 -9.16 -16.89
N ALA A 137 -4.14 -9.03 -18.17
CA ALA A 137 -4.80 -7.83 -18.68
C ALA A 137 -6.19 -7.57 -18.07
N PRO A 138 -7.10 -8.56 -17.97
CA PRO A 138 -8.37 -8.39 -17.26
C PRO A 138 -8.20 -7.99 -15.80
N ASP A 139 -7.28 -8.65 -15.07
CA ASP A 139 -7.02 -8.36 -13.65
C ASP A 139 -6.50 -6.93 -13.44
N ALA A 140 -5.55 -6.50 -14.27
CA ALA A 140 -5.01 -5.14 -14.21
C ALA A 140 -6.09 -4.10 -14.57
N ALA A 141 -6.90 -4.35 -15.60
CA ALA A 141 -7.98 -3.46 -16.00
C ALA A 141 -9.04 -3.34 -14.90
N ASP A 142 -9.41 -4.44 -14.24
CA ASP A 142 -10.33 -4.44 -13.11
C ASP A 142 -9.78 -3.61 -11.95
N ALA A 143 -8.54 -3.88 -11.53
CA ALA A 143 -7.90 -3.18 -10.43
C ALA A 143 -7.77 -1.67 -10.69
N LEU A 144 -7.35 -1.26 -11.89
CA LEU A 144 -7.25 0.16 -12.26
C LEU A 144 -8.62 0.84 -12.22
N ARG A 145 -9.66 0.20 -12.76
CA ARG A 145 -11.03 0.73 -12.73
C ARG A 145 -11.56 0.88 -11.30
N ARG A 146 -11.28 -0.08 -10.42
CA ARG A 146 -11.68 -0.04 -9.00
C ARG A 146 -10.97 1.09 -8.25
N LEU A 147 -9.66 1.27 -8.48
CA LEU A 147 -8.90 2.41 -7.96
C LEU A 147 -9.47 3.75 -8.45
N GLU A 148 -9.85 3.86 -9.73
CA GLU A 148 -10.51 5.06 -10.25
C GLU A 148 -11.83 5.35 -9.53
N ALA A 149 -12.67 4.33 -9.31
CA ALA A 149 -13.91 4.49 -8.56
C ALA A 149 -13.68 4.94 -7.09
N LEU A 150 -12.64 4.43 -6.44
CA LEU A 150 -12.23 4.87 -5.10
C LEU A 150 -11.74 6.32 -5.11
N MET A 151 -10.92 6.72 -6.09
CA MET A 151 -10.44 8.09 -6.24
C MET A 151 -11.59 9.08 -6.49
N LEU A 152 -12.68 8.66 -7.13
CA LEU A 152 -13.87 9.49 -7.33
C LEU A 152 -14.71 9.65 -6.07
N THR A 153 -14.84 8.60 -5.25
CA THR A 153 -15.76 8.58 -4.10
C THR A 153 -15.12 8.92 -2.77
N LYS A 154 -13.81 8.71 -2.63
CA LYS A 154 -13.04 8.89 -1.38
C LYS A 154 -11.82 9.80 -1.56
N SER A 155 -11.81 10.64 -2.60
CA SER A 155 -10.65 11.43 -3.07
C SER A 155 -9.79 12.06 -1.97
N GLU A 156 -10.40 12.72 -0.98
CA GLU A 156 -9.69 13.45 0.08
C GLU A 156 -9.02 12.56 1.12
N ARG A 157 -9.43 11.30 1.21
CA ARG A 157 -8.99 10.36 2.26
C ARG A 157 -8.04 9.29 1.74
N SER A 158 -7.68 9.35 0.46
CA SER A 158 -7.05 8.23 -0.24
C SER A 158 -5.74 8.55 -0.96
N PRO A 159 -4.77 9.27 -0.34
CA PRO A 159 -3.48 9.55 -0.99
C PRO A 159 -2.76 8.25 -1.40
N HIS A 160 -2.88 7.17 -0.62
CA HIS A 160 -2.30 5.88 -1.00
C HIS A 160 -2.93 5.30 -2.29
N THR A 161 -4.24 5.43 -2.49
CA THR A 161 -4.93 4.97 -3.70
C THR A 161 -4.40 5.67 -4.95
N TYR A 162 -4.20 7.00 -4.88
CA TYR A 162 -3.54 7.74 -5.96
C TYR A 162 -2.10 7.26 -6.18
N HIS A 163 -1.35 7.03 -5.10
CA HIS A 163 0.03 6.54 -5.21
C HIS A 163 0.12 5.20 -5.94
N VAL A 164 -0.71 4.23 -5.54
CA VAL A 164 -0.78 2.90 -6.16
C VAL A 164 -1.17 3.02 -7.64
N TYR A 165 -2.24 3.78 -7.94
CA TYR A 165 -2.71 3.96 -9.30
C TYR A 165 -1.63 4.57 -10.21
N LEU A 166 -0.99 5.65 -9.77
CA LEU A 166 0.02 6.35 -10.57
C LEU A 166 1.25 5.48 -10.80
N ASN A 167 1.75 4.81 -9.76
CA ASN A 167 2.96 4.00 -9.88
C ASN A 167 2.72 2.71 -10.66
N LEU A 168 1.71 1.93 -10.27
CA LEU A 168 1.48 0.63 -10.90
C LEU A 168 0.78 0.76 -12.25
N GLY A 169 -0.11 1.75 -12.42
CA GLY A 169 -0.67 2.08 -13.72
C GLY A 169 0.41 2.51 -14.72
N LEU A 170 1.39 3.30 -14.30
CA LEU A 170 2.54 3.64 -15.16
C LEU A 170 3.39 2.41 -15.49
N LYS A 171 3.72 1.56 -14.50
CA LYS A 171 4.46 0.32 -14.76
C LYS A 171 3.70 -0.58 -15.73
N TRP A 172 2.39 -0.71 -15.55
CA TRP A 172 1.53 -1.50 -16.43
C TRP A 172 1.53 -0.95 -17.86
N LEU A 173 1.34 0.36 -18.02
CA LEU A 173 1.38 1.04 -19.32
C LEU A 173 2.70 0.79 -20.07
N LEU A 174 3.81 0.69 -19.35
CA LEU A 174 5.13 0.48 -19.92
C LEU A 174 5.46 -1.00 -20.19
N ALA A 175 4.88 -1.92 -19.42
CA ALA A 175 5.25 -3.33 -19.44
C ALA A 175 4.30 -4.21 -20.27
N ALA A 176 3.02 -3.85 -20.39
CA ALA A 176 2.02 -4.68 -21.04
C ALA A 176 1.85 -4.34 -22.53
N SER A 177 1.57 -5.35 -23.36
CA SER A 177 1.17 -5.21 -24.77
C SER A 177 -0.26 -4.68 -24.92
N LEU A 178 -0.50 -3.44 -24.49
CA LEU A 178 -1.80 -2.78 -24.60
C LEU A 178 -2.13 -2.37 -26.04
N GLY A 179 -3.40 -2.48 -26.40
CA GLY A 179 -3.91 -1.91 -27.64
C GLY A 179 -3.72 -0.38 -27.68
N VAL A 180 -3.63 0.20 -28.89
CA VAL A 180 -3.36 1.65 -29.06
C VAL A 180 -4.39 2.52 -28.30
N GLY A 181 -5.67 2.15 -28.35
CA GLY A 181 -6.74 2.85 -27.64
C GLY A 181 -6.63 2.73 -26.12
N GLU A 182 -6.35 1.53 -25.63
CA GLU A 182 -6.19 1.24 -24.19
C GLU A 182 -4.98 1.98 -23.61
N ALA A 183 -3.84 1.93 -24.30
CA ALA A 183 -2.63 2.63 -23.92
C ALA A 183 -2.84 4.15 -23.88
N ARG A 184 -3.62 4.70 -24.83
CA ARG A 184 -3.98 6.12 -24.85
C ARG A 184 -4.88 6.47 -23.67
N LEU A 185 -5.93 5.71 -23.43
CA LEU A 185 -6.86 5.94 -22.32
C LEU A 185 -6.13 5.92 -20.97
N LEU A 186 -5.31 4.90 -20.72
CA LEU A 186 -4.53 4.79 -19.48
C LEU A 186 -3.55 5.95 -19.33
N ARG A 187 -2.87 6.37 -20.40
CA ARG A 187 -1.99 7.55 -20.40
C ARG A 187 -2.73 8.82 -20.00
N ASP A 188 -3.90 9.05 -20.60
CA ASP A 188 -4.70 10.25 -20.36
C ASP A 188 -5.24 10.25 -18.91
N ASN A 189 -5.69 9.10 -18.41
CA ASN A 189 -6.10 8.96 -17.01
C ASN A 189 -4.94 9.17 -16.03
N LEU A 190 -3.76 8.60 -16.29
CA LEU A 190 -2.56 8.80 -15.46
C LEU A 190 -2.19 10.29 -15.36
N ARG A 191 -2.24 11.04 -16.48
CA ARG A 191 -2.02 12.50 -16.46
C ARG A 191 -3.07 13.21 -15.61
N ARG A 192 -4.35 12.92 -15.85
CA ARG A 192 -5.46 13.53 -15.14
C ARG A 192 -5.36 13.32 -13.63
N TYR A 193 -5.18 12.08 -13.18
CA TYR A 193 -5.12 11.76 -11.76
C TYR A 193 -3.82 12.25 -11.11
N ALA A 194 -2.71 12.36 -11.84
CA ALA A 194 -1.49 13.00 -11.32
C ALA A 194 -1.70 14.48 -11.01
N GLU A 195 -2.40 15.21 -11.89
CA GLU A 195 -2.74 16.62 -11.67
C GLU A 195 -3.68 16.80 -10.47
N ILE A 196 -4.76 16.00 -10.40
CA ILE A 196 -5.69 16.01 -9.26
C ILE A 196 -4.95 15.72 -7.95
N ALA A 197 -4.12 14.67 -7.91
CA ALA A 197 -3.39 14.27 -6.72
C ALA A 197 -2.45 15.39 -6.22
N ARG A 198 -1.73 16.07 -7.11
CA ARG A 198 -0.85 17.19 -6.75
C ARG A 198 -1.61 18.37 -6.18
N LEU A 199 -2.76 18.71 -6.76
CA LEU A 199 -3.58 19.82 -6.28
C LEU A 199 -4.16 19.54 -4.89
N GLN A 200 -4.55 18.28 -4.67
CA GLN A 200 -5.19 17.82 -3.44
C GLN A 200 -4.20 17.53 -2.30
N PHE A 201 -3.04 16.95 -2.61
CA PHE A 201 -2.04 16.50 -1.63
C PHE A 201 -0.71 17.22 -1.77
N ARG A 202 -0.75 18.56 -1.85
CA ARG A 202 0.42 19.43 -2.13
C ARG A 202 1.65 19.15 -1.26
N ASN A 203 1.44 18.78 0.00
CA ASN A 203 2.51 18.55 0.97
C ASN A 203 2.97 17.08 1.06
N SER A 204 2.41 16.18 0.25
CA SER A 204 2.80 14.77 0.23
C SER A 204 3.94 14.53 -0.75
N SER A 205 5.15 14.29 -0.23
CA SER A 205 6.32 13.93 -1.05
C SER A 205 6.04 12.67 -1.88
N MET A 206 5.45 11.63 -1.28
CA MET A 206 5.06 10.39 -1.94
C MET A 206 4.20 10.63 -3.21
N ILE A 207 3.19 11.50 -3.10
CA ILE A 207 2.32 11.86 -4.24
C ILE A 207 3.08 12.68 -5.27
N ASN A 208 3.81 13.70 -4.83
CA ASN A 208 4.55 14.58 -5.71
C ASN A 208 5.60 13.80 -6.52
N ASP A 209 6.27 12.82 -5.91
CA ASP A 209 7.24 11.95 -6.56
C ASP A 209 6.57 11.02 -7.57
N ALA A 210 5.44 10.39 -7.21
CA ALA A 210 4.68 9.53 -8.12
C ALA A 210 4.17 10.30 -9.35
N ALA A 211 3.56 11.47 -9.14
CA ALA A 211 3.09 12.34 -10.21
C ALA A 211 4.24 12.82 -11.12
N SER A 212 5.38 13.18 -10.54
CA SER A 212 6.57 13.60 -11.30
C SER A 212 7.19 12.45 -12.11
N GLN A 213 7.11 11.22 -11.62
CA GLN A 213 7.52 10.04 -12.39
C GLN A 213 6.62 9.80 -13.60
N VAL A 214 5.29 9.92 -13.42
CA VAL A 214 4.31 9.82 -14.51
C VAL A 214 4.63 10.85 -15.60
N GLU A 215 4.77 12.13 -15.26
CA GLU A 215 5.06 13.18 -16.24
C GLU A 215 6.34 12.92 -17.04
N ARG A 216 7.44 12.64 -16.34
CA ARG A 216 8.75 12.39 -16.98
C ARG A 216 8.69 11.20 -17.93
N ARG A 217 8.09 10.08 -17.49
CA ARG A 217 8.00 8.86 -18.29
C ARG A 217 7.08 9.02 -19.48
N LEU A 218 5.94 9.70 -19.32
CA LEU A 218 5.01 9.92 -20.42
C LEU A 218 5.56 10.87 -21.48
N MET A 219 6.39 11.86 -21.12
CA MET A 219 7.11 12.69 -22.10
C MET A 219 8.07 11.86 -22.94
N THR A 220 8.85 10.98 -22.29
CA THR A 220 9.82 10.10 -22.99
C THR A 220 9.10 9.08 -23.88
N PHE A 221 8.05 8.44 -23.35
CA PHE A 221 7.28 7.43 -24.06
C PHE A 221 6.56 7.96 -25.32
N SER A 222 6.17 9.24 -25.32
CA SER A 222 5.61 9.89 -26.50
C SER A 222 6.65 10.10 -27.63
N LEU A 223 7.93 10.28 -27.30
CA LEU A 223 9.01 10.46 -28.27
C LEU A 223 9.40 9.12 -28.93
N ASP A 224 9.51 8.04 -28.16
CA ASP A 224 9.94 6.73 -28.67
C ASP A 224 8.97 6.12 -29.70
N ARG A 225 7.65 6.36 -29.54
CA ARG A 225 6.65 5.92 -30.53
C ARG A 225 6.61 6.77 -31.79
N GLN A 226 6.99 8.05 -31.73
CA GLN A 226 7.07 8.90 -32.93
C GLN A 226 8.28 8.60 -33.81
N ILE A 227 9.30 7.94 -33.27
CA ILE A 227 10.52 7.53 -34.00
C ILE A 227 10.35 6.14 -34.63
N SER A 228 9.38 5.35 -34.15
CA SER A 228 9.12 3.98 -34.60
C SER A 228 7.98 3.87 -35.64
N GLU A 229 7.39 5.01 -36.04
CA GLU A 229 6.43 5.19 -37.14
C GLU A 229 7.11 5.87 -38.33
#